data_AF-A0A6N6T838-F1
#
_entry.id   AF-A0A6N6T838-F1
#
_cell.length_a   1.000
_cell.length_b   1.000
_cell.length_c   1.000
_cell.angle_alpha   90.00
_cell.angle_beta   90.00
_cell.angle_gamma   90.00
#
_symmetry.space_group_name_H-M   'P 1'
#
loop_
_entity.id
_entity.type
_entity.pdbx_description
1 polymer ?
#
loop_
_entity_poly.entity_id
_entity_poly.type
_entity_poly.pdbx_seq_one_letter_code
_entity_poly.pdbx_strand_id
1 'polypeptide(L)'
;MRNLMLSLILSILAVTANGTPISEEDRKAFIETATPGCLARQKEQLLSKSWAASQKNEYCDCYINRAANLITHEDLQHITETNSNSYITPKLDESDYYCMKMLLKKWGKI
;
A
#
# COMPACT_ATOMS: atom_id res chain seq x y z
N MET A 1 -42.14 12.48 40.38
CA MET A 1 -42.49 11.76 39.12
C MET A 1 -41.67 12.41 38.03
N ARG A 2 -40.49 11.86 37.74
CA ARG A 2 -40.25 10.89 36.67
C ARG A 2 -40.51 11.54 35.31
N ASN A 3 -39.43 11.88 34.61
CA ASN A 3 -39.17 11.44 33.24
C ASN A 3 -37.78 11.92 32.81
N LEU A 4 -36.78 11.09 33.14
CA LEU A 4 -35.54 11.00 32.37
C LEU A 4 -35.92 10.67 30.92
N MET A 5 -35.75 11.61 30.00
CA MET A 5 -35.65 11.30 28.58
C MET A 5 -34.17 11.03 28.29
N LEU A 6 -33.79 9.74 28.34
CA LEU A 6 -32.52 9.26 27.83
C LEU A 6 -32.44 9.54 26.33
N SER A 7 -31.66 10.53 25.92
CA SER A 7 -31.22 10.65 24.53
C SER A 7 -30.28 9.49 24.23
N LEU A 8 -30.81 8.55 23.44
CA LEU A 8 -30.12 7.39 22.92
C LEU A 8 -29.00 7.85 21.96
N ILE A 9 -27.75 7.83 22.43
CA ILE A 9 -26.58 8.02 21.58
C ILE A 9 -26.46 6.73 20.75
N LEU A 10 -26.93 6.80 19.50
CA LEU A 10 -26.77 5.73 18.53
C LEU A 10 -25.29 5.69 18.12
N SER A 11 -24.50 4.87 18.81
CA SER A 11 -23.12 4.57 18.43
C SER A 11 -23.14 3.73 17.15
N ILE A 12 -23.11 4.39 15.99
CA ILE A 12 -22.87 3.72 14.71
C ILE A 12 -21.46 3.17 14.79
N LEU A 13 -21.34 1.87 15.04
CA LEU A 13 -20.10 1.13 14.83
C LEU A 13 -19.82 1.18 13.33
N ALA A 14 -18.96 2.10 12.92
CA ALA A 14 -18.34 2.07 11.61
C ALA A 14 -17.46 0.81 11.58
N VAL A 15 -18.04 -0.31 11.16
CA VAL A 15 -17.28 -1.48 10.75
C VAL A 15 -16.53 -1.04 9.50
N THR A 16 -15.26 -0.66 9.68
CA THR A 16 -14.35 -0.56 8.55
C THR A 16 -14.28 -1.95 7.94
N ALA A 17 -14.96 -2.17 6.82
CA ALA A 17 -14.84 -3.39 6.05
C ALA A 17 -13.42 -3.46 5.49
N ASN A 18 -12.49 -3.94 6.32
CA ASN A 18 -11.15 -4.31 5.89
C ASN A 18 -11.31 -5.65 5.17
N GLY A 19 -11.01 -5.68 3.87
CA GLY A 19 -11.09 -6.90 3.05
C GLY A 19 -10.19 -8.01 3.60
N THR A 20 -10.34 -9.22 3.05
CA THR A 20 -9.65 -10.41 3.54
C THR A 20 -8.15 -10.28 3.29
N PRO A 21 -7.27 -10.32 4.31
CA PRO A 21 -5.83 -10.30 4.07
C PRO A 21 -5.41 -11.44 3.12
N ILE A 22 -4.49 -11.15 2.22
CA ILE A 22 -3.94 -12.16 1.31
C ILE A 22 -3.14 -13.22 2.10
N SER A 23 -3.03 -14.43 1.54
CA SER A 23 -2.20 -15.48 2.15
C SER A 23 -0.71 -15.11 2.08
N GLU A 24 0.12 -15.74 2.91
CA GLU A 24 1.58 -15.56 2.84
C GLU A 24 2.15 -15.97 1.46
N GLU A 25 1.56 -16.98 0.83
CA GLU A 25 1.93 -17.43 -0.51
C GLU A 25 1.59 -16.37 -1.57
N ASP A 26 0.38 -15.83 -1.55
CA ASP A 26 -0.04 -14.75 -2.44
C ASP A 26 0.79 -13.49 -2.22
N ARG A 27 1.11 -13.17 -0.96
CA ARG A 27 1.98 -12.05 -0.60
C ARG A 27 3.36 -12.19 -1.24
N LYS A 28 3.94 -13.38 -1.14
CA LYS A 28 5.24 -13.69 -1.75
C LYS A 28 5.18 -13.59 -3.27
N ALA A 29 4.16 -14.19 -3.89
CA ALA A 29 3.97 -14.14 -5.34
C ALA A 29 3.78 -12.69 -5.85
N PHE A 30 3.01 -11.88 -5.13
CA PHE A 30 2.85 -10.45 -5.43
C PHE A 30 4.19 -9.72 -5.36
N ILE A 31 4.99 -9.94 -4.31
CA ILE A 31 6.30 -9.30 -4.16
C ILE A 31 7.24 -9.69 -5.30
N GLU A 32 7.33 -10.98 -5.62
CA GLU A 32 8.20 -11.51 -6.67
C GLU A 32 7.84 -10.95 -8.05
N THR A 33 6.55 -10.82 -8.35
CA THR A 33 6.07 -10.32 -9.64
C THR A 33 6.17 -8.81 -9.77
N ALA A 34 5.89 -8.05 -8.70
CA ALA A 34 5.83 -6.59 -8.75
C ALA A 34 7.21 -5.91 -8.60
N THR A 35 8.17 -6.54 -7.93
CA THR A 35 9.49 -5.95 -7.66
C THR A 35 10.27 -5.60 -8.94
N PRO A 36 10.38 -6.49 -9.96
CA PRO A 36 11.07 -6.15 -11.21
C PRO A 36 10.46 -4.93 -11.92
N GLY A 37 9.13 -4.83 -11.92
CA GLY A 37 8.41 -3.69 -12.51
C GLY A 37 8.68 -2.37 -11.78
N CYS A 38 8.75 -2.40 -10.44
CA CYS A 38 9.17 -1.25 -9.66
C CYS A 38 10.58 -0.80 -10.05
N LEU A 39 11.54 -1.74 -10.08
CA LEU A 39 12.93 -1.43 -10.41
C LEU A 39 13.09 -0.86 -11.82
N ALA A 40 12.35 -1.39 -12.80
CA ALA A 40 12.32 -0.85 -14.16
C ALA A 40 11.82 0.59 -14.16
N ARG A 41 10.68 0.87 -13.51
CA ARG A 41 10.12 2.22 -13.38
C ARG A 41 11.09 3.19 -12.71
N GLN A 42 11.79 2.77 -11.66
CA GLN A 42 12.78 3.62 -10.96
C GLN A 42 14.04 3.91 -11.79
N LYS A 43 14.29 3.21 -12.90
CA LYS A 43 15.35 3.59 -13.85
C LYS A 43 14.95 4.76 -14.73
N GLU A 44 13.66 4.91 -14.99
CA GLU A 44 13.11 5.90 -15.92
C GLU A 44 12.60 7.18 -15.21
N GLN A 45 12.20 7.07 -13.95
CA GLN A 45 11.69 8.20 -13.18
C GLN A 45 12.74 9.29 -12.92
N LEU A 46 12.33 10.56 -13.09
CA LEU A 46 13.22 11.71 -12.92
C LEU A 46 13.73 11.86 -11.49
N LEU A 47 12.85 11.67 -10.49
CA LEU A 47 13.19 11.84 -9.08
C LEU A 47 14.25 10.84 -8.61
N SER A 48 14.21 9.62 -9.15
CA SER A 48 15.12 8.54 -8.82
C SER A 48 16.40 8.51 -9.66
N LYS A 49 16.57 9.41 -10.65
CA LYS A 49 17.81 9.51 -11.44
C LYS A 49 19.05 9.73 -10.56
N SER A 50 18.88 10.48 -9.47
CA SER A 50 19.95 10.79 -8.52
C SER A 50 20.19 9.70 -7.48
N TRP A 51 19.38 8.64 -7.46
CA TRP A 51 19.48 7.58 -6.46
C TRP A 51 20.49 6.52 -6.91
N ALA A 52 21.32 6.07 -5.96
CA ALA A 52 22.17 4.90 -6.18
C ALA A 52 21.31 3.65 -6.45
N ALA A 53 21.89 2.63 -7.08
CA ALA A 53 21.19 1.37 -7.32
C ALA A 53 20.68 0.73 -6.01
N SER A 54 21.47 0.79 -4.93
CA SER A 54 21.06 0.32 -3.61
C SER A 54 19.84 1.06 -3.05
N GLN A 55 19.75 2.38 -3.28
CA GLN A 55 18.60 3.19 -2.86
C GLN A 55 17.34 2.86 -3.66
N LYS A 56 17.47 2.60 -4.96
CA LYS A 56 16.35 2.13 -5.79
C LYS A 56 15.83 0.76 -5.34
N ASN A 57 16.75 -0.15 -5.02
CA ASN A 57 16.40 -1.46 -4.47
C ASN A 57 15.69 -1.33 -3.12
N GLU A 58 16.24 -0.53 -2.22
CA GLU A 58 15.65 -0.29 -0.89
C GLU A 58 14.27 0.36 -0.97
N TYR A 59 14.08 1.32 -1.89
CA TYR A 59 12.76 1.89 -2.17
C TYR A 59 11.78 0.85 -2.67
N CYS A 60 12.14 0.06 -3.69
CA CYS A 60 11.24 -0.92 -4.26
C CYS A 60 10.90 -2.04 -3.26
N ASP A 61 11.86 -2.47 -2.44
CA ASP A 61 11.62 -3.42 -1.36
C ASP A 61 10.61 -2.86 -0.36
N CYS A 62 10.81 -1.63 0.13
CA CYS A 62 9.86 -0.98 1.03
C CYS A 62 8.46 -0.86 0.39
N TYR A 63 8.40 -0.31 -0.83
CA TYR A 63 7.16 0.02 -1.52
C TYR A 63 6.31 -1.23 -1.79
N ILE A 64 6.93 -2.29 -2.31
CA ILE A 64 6.22 -3.53 -2.65
C ILE A 64 5.83 -4.30 -1.40
N ASN A 65 6.68 -4.40 -0.38
CA ASN A 65 6.30 -5.05 0.88
C ASN A 65 5.17 -4.30 1.59
N ARG A 66 5.20 -2.96 1.57
CA ARG A 66 4.12 -2.15 2.15
C ARG A 66 2.82 -2.36 1.40
N ALA A 67 2.84 -2.33 0.07
CA ALA A 67 1.66 -2.60 -0.75
C ALA A 67 1.10 -4.00 -0.48
N ALA A 68 1.97 -5.02 -0.40
CA ALA A 68 1.57 -6.40 -0.13
C ALA A 68 0.87 -6.57 1.24
N ASN A 69 1.14 -5.70 2.21
CA ASN A 69 0.47 -5.68 3.52
C ASN A 69 -0.84 -4.88 3.53
N LEU A 70 -1.13 -4.10 2.48
CA LEU A 70 -2.34 -3.27 2.37
C LEU A 70 -3.38 -3.88 1.43
N ILE A 71 -2.94 -4.68 0.46
CA ILE A 71 -3.85 -5.34 -0.47
C ILE A 71 -4.54 -6.55 0.17
N THR A 72 -5.73 -6.85 -0.34
CA THR A 72 -6.61 -7.91 0.11
C THR A 72 -6.85 -8.92 -1.00
N HIS A 73 -7.43 -10.07 -0.67
CA HIS A 73 -7.79 -11.09 -1.66
C HIS A 73 -8.74 -10.54 -2.73
N GLU A 74 -9.69 -9.69 -2.32
CA GLU A 74 -10.65 -9.05 -3.22
C GLU A 74 -9.95 -8.07 -4.19
N ASP A 75 -8.87 -7.39 -3.75
CA ASP A 75 -8.07 -6.58 -4.64
C ASP A 75 -7.37 -7.43 -5.71
N LEU A 76 -6.74 -8.54 -5.31
CA LEU A 76 -6.05 -9.44 -6.24
C LEU A 76 -7.01 -10.04 -7.26
N GLN A 77 -8.20 -10.43 -6.80
CA GLN A 77 -9.28 -10.88 -7.68
C GLN A 77 -9.66 -9.78 -8.67
N HIS A 78 -9.90 -8.55 -8.20
CA HIS A 78 -10.26 -7.43 -9.06
C HIS A 78 -9.18 -7.11 -10.10
N ILE A 79 -7.90 -7.12 -9.71
CA ILE A 79 -6.78 -6.92 -10.61
C ILE A 79 -6.74 -8.01 -11.68
N THR A 80 -6.97 -9.27 -11.28
CA THR A 80 -6.98 -10.41 -12.20
C THR A 80 -8.13 -10.32 -13.20
N GLU A 81 -9.33 -9.98 -12.73
CA GLU A 81 -10.53 -9.86 -13.57
C GLU A 81 -10.46 -8.67 -14.55
N THR A 82 -9.88 -7.56 -14.12
CA THR A 82 -9.83 -6.31 -14.91
C THR A 82 -8.51 -6.08 -15.64
N ASN A 83 -7.48 -6.88 -15.33
CA ASN A 83 -6.10 -6.66 -15.74
C ASN A 83 -5.62 -5.22 -15.44
N SER A 84 -6.03 -4.65 -14.31
CA SER A 84 -5.79 -3.25 -13.95
C SER A 84 -5.49 -3.07 -12.47
N ASN A 85 -4.45 -2.29 -12.18
CA ASN A 85 -4.09 -1.89 -10.80
C ASN A 85 -4.83 -0.64 -10.32
N SER A 86 -5.74 -0.07 -11.12
CA SER A 86 -6.42 1.18 -10.81
C SER A 86 -7.19 1.13 -9.48
N TYR A 87 -7.77 -0.03 -9.15
CA TYR A 87 -8.51 -0.24 -7.90
C TYR A 87 -7.62 -0.15 -6.65
N ILE A 88 -6.35 -0.53 -6.76
CA ILE A 88 -5.40 -0.48 -5.65
C ILE A 88 -4.52 0.77 -5.65
N THR A 89 -4.71 1.70 -6.60
CA THR A 89 -3.92 2.94 -6.66
C THR A 89 -3.83 3.68 -5.32
N PRO A 90 -4.91 3.85 -4.53
CA PRO A 90 -4.80 4.50 -3.22
C PRO A 90 -3.85 3.79 -2.24
N LYS A 91 -3.81 2.44 -2.26
CA LYS A 91 -2.92 1.62 -1.41
C LYS A 91 -1.47 1.70 -1.90
N LEU A 92 -1.28 1.81 -3.21
CA LEU A 92 0.02 2.07 -3.81
C LEU A 92 0.54 3.47 -3.46
N ASP A 93 -0.29 4.50 -3.53
CA ASP A 93 0.06 5.87 -3.16
C ASP A 93 0.40 5.99 -1.67
N GLU A 94 -0.33 5.29 -0.80
CA GLU A 94 0.02 5.19 0.63
C GLU A 94 1.41 4.56 0.81
N SER A 95 1.70 3.50 0.05
CA SER A 95 2.99 2.81 0.10
C SER A 95 4.14 3.71 -0.38
N ASP A 96 3.93 4.45 -1.48
CA ASP A 96 4.89 5.43 -1.99
C ASP A 96 5.18 6.51 -0.96
N TYR A 97 4.14 7.17 -0.44
CA TYR A 97 4.28 8.24 0.54
C TYR A 97 5.04 7.77 1.79
N TYR A 98 4.66 6.60 2.33
CA TYR A 98 5.30 6.02 3.51
C TYR A 98 6.80 5.77 3.26
N CYS A 99 7.13 5.08 2.16
CA CYS A 99 8.50 4.70 1.85
C CYS A 99 9.37 5.90 1.47
N MET A 100 8.85 6.84 0.68
CA MET A 100 9.54 8.07 0.34
C MET A 100 9.87 8.89 1.59
N LYS A 101 8.90 9.10 2.47
CA LYS A 101 9.10 9.87 3.70
C LYS A 101 10.17 9.24 4.59
N MET A 102 10.12 7.92 4.77
CA MET A 102 11.09 7.21 5.60
C MET A 102 12.49 7.22 4.98
N LEU A 103 12.60 6.89 3.69
CA LEU A 103 13.87 6.65 3.04
C LEU A 103 14.59 7.95 2.66
N LEU A 104 13.87 9.00 2.26
CA LEU A 104 14.50 10.29 2.02
C LEU A 104 15.16 10.84 3.30
N LYS A 105 14.50 10.68 4.45
CA LYS A 105 15.09 11.01 5.75
C LYS A 105 16.31 10.14 6.04
N LYS A 106 16.22 8.82 5.84
CA LYS A 106 17.33 7.88 6.03
C LYS A 106 18.55 8.24 5.16
N TRP A 107 18.31 8.70 3.93
CA TRP A 107 19.35 9.07 2.97
C TRP A 107 19.83 10.53 3.11
N GLY A 108 19.34 11.28 4.10
CA GLY A 108 19.71 12.67 4.33
C GLY A 108 19.31 13.63 3.21
N LYS A 109 18.21 13.32 2.49
CA LYS A 109 17.69 14.16 1.40
C LYS A 109 16.59 15.13 1.84
N ILE A 110 16.07 14.97 3.06
CA ILE A 110 15.15 15.86 3.77
C ILE A 110 15.49 15.90 5.26
#